data_AF-A0A7J0CAF4-F1
#
_entry.id   AF-A0A7J0CAF4-F1
#
_cell.length_a   1.000
_cell.length_b   1.000
_cell.length_c   1.000
_cell.angle_alpha   90.00
_cell.angle_beta   90.00
_cell.angle_gamma   90.00
#
_symmetry.space_group_name_H-M   'P 1'
#
loop_
_entity.id
_entity.type
_entity.pdbx_description
1 polymer ?
#
loop_
_entity_poly.entity_id
_entity_poly.type
_entity_poly.pdbx_seq_one_letter_code
_entity_poly.pdbx_strand_id
1 'polypeptide(L)'
;MARRRKQLVSLAAVLATLLGGITLTLLGQGNAQAHGVTMTPGSRTYLCWLDSKSGTGALDPTNPACRAALNESGSTALYNWFAVLDSNAGGRGAGYVPDGKLCSAGDRSPYNFTGYNAARADWPRTHLTSGKTIQVKHSNWAAHPGSFRVYLSKPGYSPTSPLGWGDLELIETVTNPAQTGSAGSEGGHYFWNLNLPSGRSGNAVMFIQWVRSDSQENFFSCSDIVFDGGNGEVTGIRGSGATPTPTPTPTPTPTPTPTPTPTPTPTPTPTPTPTTPTDPQDGCMVIYNVTNSWNGGFQGSVEVMNHAKTTRAGWAVKWMPGAGAKVSSVWNGAMTTGSDGAVTVKNLDYNRNITPEGSVTFGFTATSTGNNYPAGSIGCVTP
;
A
#
# COMPACT_ATOMS: atom_id res chain seq x y z
N MET A 1 -15.56 43.72 -49.88
CA MET A 1 -15.41 44.18 -48.48
C MET A 1 -16.20 43.36 -47.43
N ALA A 2 -17.35 42.74 -47.77
CA ALA A 2 -18.17 42.03 -46.79
C ALA A 2 -17.54 40.75 -46.16
N ARG A 3 -16.59 40.10 -46.85
CA ARG A 3 -15.97 38.84 -46.39
C ARG A 3 -14.92 39.03 -45.29
N ARG A 4 -14.24 40.18 -45.26
CA ARG A 4 -13.22 40.51 -44.24
C ARG A 4 -13.81 40.94 -42.89
N ARG A 5 -14.98 41.57 -42.87
CA ARG A 5 -15.66 41.96 -41.61
C ARG A 5 -16.18 40.76 -40.81
N LYS A 6 -16.58 39.67 -41.47
CA LYS A 6 -17.05 38.46 -40.78
C LYS A 6 -15.92 37.67 -40.10
N GLN A 7 -14.68 37.76 -40.60
CA GLN A 7 -13.54 37.06 -40.01
C GLN A 7 -13.01 37.72 -38.73
N LEU A 8 -13.12 39.05 -38.61
CA LEU A 8 -12.64 39.79 -37.44
C LEU A 8 -13.55 39.63 -36.21
N VAL A 9 -14.86 39.52 -36.41
CA VAL A 9 -15.82 39.29 -35.30
C VAL A 9 -15.70 37.88 -34.73
N SER A 10 -15.36 36.89 -35.55
CA SER A 10 -15.13 35.51 -35.10
C SER A 10 -13.83 35.32 -34.30
N LEU A 11 -12.79 36.11 -34.57
CA LEU A 11 -11.53 36.00 -33.82
C LEU A 11 -11.64 36.56 -32.39
N ALA A 12 -12.40 37.64 -32.20
CA ALA A 12 -12.57 38.26 -30.88
C ALA A 12 -13.40 37.39 -29.90
N ALA A 13 -14.40 36.65 -30.41
CA ALA A 13 -15.21 35.73 -29.60
C ALA A 13 -14.45 34.47 -29.15
N VAL A 14 -13.45 34.04 -29.94
CA VAL A 14 -12.59 32.89 -29.60
C VAL A 14 -11.54 33.26 -28.55
N LEU A 15 -11.03 34.49 -28.55
CA LEU A 15 -10.06 34.92 -27.55
C LEU A 15 -10.66 35.10 -26.14
N ALA A 16 -11.92 35.54 -26.07
CA ALA A 16 -12.62 35.72 -24.78
C ALA A 16 -13.00 34.40 -24.09
N THR A 17 -13.19 33.32 -24.86
CA THR A 17 -13.47 31.97 -24.32
C THR A 17 -12.19 31.22 -23.92
N LEU A 18 -11.05 31.53 -24.54
CA LEU A 18 -9.74 30.96 -24.17
C LEU A 18 -9.20 31.50 -22.83
N LEU A 19 -9.46 32.76 -22.49
CA LEU A 19 -9.01 33.33 -21.21
C LEU A 19 -9.86 32.91 -20.00
N GLY A 20 -11.14 32.56 -20.21
CA GLY A 20 -12.01 32.02 -19.15
C GLY A 20 -11.77 30.54 -18.84
N GLY A 21 -11.18 29.78 -19.77
CA GLY A 21 -10.95 28.33 -19.63
C GLY A 21 -9.59 27.96 -19.02
N ILE A 22 -8.62 28.88 -18.98
CA ILE A 22 -7.26 28.62 -18.48
C ILE A 22 -7.16 28.71 -16.95
N THR A 23 -8.13 29.31 -16.27
CA THR A 23 -8.11 29.47 -14.80
C THR A 23 -8.71 28.29 -14.02
N LEU A 24 -9.28 27.27 -14.67
CA LEU A 24 -10.06 26.23 -13.96
C LEU A 24 -9.54 24.78 -14.04
N THR A 25 -8.38 24.50 -14.64
CA THR A 25 -7.90 23.10 -14.80
C THR A 25 -6.61 22.76 -14.06
N LEU A 26 -6.17 23.61 -13.12
CA LEU A 26 -4.98 23.38 -12.29
C LEU A 26 -5.21 22.51 -11.03
N LEU A 27 -6.31 21.76 -10.95
CA LEU A 27 -6.60 20.92 -9.77
C LEU A 27 -6.65 19.42 -10.13
N GLY A 28 -5.49 18.78 -10.05
CA GLY A 28 -5.34 17.54 -9.29
C GLY A 28 -5.19 16.21 -10.03
N GLN A 29 -4.39 15.35 -9.37
CA GLN A 29 -4.36 13.87 -9.38
C GLN A 29 -3.47 13.23 -10.47
N GLY A 30 -2.51 12.35 -10.15
CA GLY A 30 -2.12 11.67 -8.90
C GLY A 30 -1.20 10.50 -9.25
N ASN A 31 -0.35 10.03 -8.33
CA ASN A 31 0.58 8.91 -8.52
C ASN A 31 -0.09 7.56 -8.21
N ALA A 32 0.11 6.52 -9.02
CA ALA A 32 -0.38 5.16 -8.78
C ALA A 32 0.57 4.44 -7.82
N GLN A 33 0.15 4.35 -6.57
CA GLN A 33 0.89 3.76 -5.48
C GLN A 33 0.35 2.35 -5.19
N ALA A 34 1.23 1.41 -4.80
CA ALA A 34 0.75 0.21 -4.13
C ALA A 34 0.21 0.60 -2.74
N HIS A 35 -0.71 -0.19 -2.18
CA HIS A 35 -1.44 0.24 -0.99
C HIS A 35 -2.04 -0.94 -0.23
N GLY A 36 -1.65 -1.07 1.02
CA GLY A 36 -2.21 -2.05 1.93
C GLY A 36 -1.59 -1.94 3.31
N VAL A 37 -2.43 -1.99 4.33
CA VAL A 37 -2.04 -2.26 5.71
C VAL A 37 -3.03 -3.26 6.31
N THR A 38 -2.68 -3.80 7.47
CA THR A 38 -3.50 -4.80 8.16
C THR A 38 -4.84 -4.21 8.59
N MET A 39 -5.92 -4.92 8.28
CA MET A 39 -7.30 -4.63 8.67
C MET A 39 -7.76 -5.49 9.85
N THR A 40 -7.19 -6.69 10.00
CA THR A 40 -7.46 -7.59 11.14
C THR A 40 -6.21 -8.40 11.48
N PRO A 41 -5.69 -8.32 12.72
CA PRO A 41 -5.94 -7.27 13.70
C PRO A 41 -5.58 -5.90 13.12
N GLY A 42 -6.47 -4.92 13.27
CA GLY A 42 -6.38 -3.64 12.55
C GLY A 42 -5.11 -2.85 12.89
N SER A 43 -4.49 -2.26 11.88
CA SER A 43 -3.30 -1.41 12.04
C SER A 43 -3.66 -0.05 12.61
N ARG A 44 -2.67 0.68 13.16
CA ARG A 44 -2.86 2.01 13.74
C ARG A 44 -3.54 2.98 12.77
N THR A 45 -3.05 3.09 11.53
CA THR A 45 -3.64 3.98 10.52
C THR A 45 -5.06 3.57 10.16
N TYR A 46 -5.32 2.28 9.97
CA TYR A 46 -6.65 1.76 9.65
C TYR A 46 -7.66 1.97 10.79
N LEU A 47 -7.30 1.62 12.03
CA LEU A 47 -8.20 1.79 13.19
C LEU A 47 -8.42 3.26 13.52
N CYS A 48 -7.40 4.12 13.38
CA CYS A 48 -7.60 5.56 13.54
C CYS A 48 -8.44 6.17 12.43
N TRP A 49 -8.38 5.64 11.20
CA TRP A 49 -9.28 6.04 10.13
C TRP A 49 -10.72 5.64 10.45
N LEU A 50 -10.95 4.40 10.90
CA LEU A 50 -12.27 3.95 11.36
C LEU A 50 -12.81 4.80 12.51
N ASP A 51 -11.99 5.09 13.52
CA ASP A 51 -12.36 5.96 14.65
C ASP A 51 -12.70 7.38 14.20
N SER A 52 -12.00 7.88 13.17
CA SER A 52 -12.15 9.25 12.69
C SER A 52 -13.33 9.45 11.74
N LYS A 53 -13.85 8.38 11.11
CA LYS A 53 -14.97 8.49 10.16
C LYS A 53 -16.19 9.12 10.83
N SER A 54 -16.56 10.30 10.34
CA SER A 54 -17.83 10.94 10.64
C SER A 54 -18.70 10.97 9.38
N GLY A 55 -20.02 11.10 9.54
CA GLY A 55 -20.97 11.13 8.41
C GLY A 55 -20.79 12.33 7.46
N THR A 56 -19.95 13.31 7.81
CA THR A 56 -19.69 14.52 7.01
C THR A 56 -18.39 14.45 6.20
N GLY A 57 -17.60 13.38 6.34
CA GLY A 57 -16.29 13.24 5.69
C GLY A 57 -15.14 13.97 6.41
N ALA A 58 -15.43 14.76 7.44
CA ALA A 58 -14.42 15.32 8.34
C ALA A 58 -13.85 14.22 9.25
N LEU A 59 -12.55 14.24 9.49
CA LEU A 59 -11.87 13.30 10.38
C LEU A 59 -11.88 13.84 11.82
N ASP A 60 -12.59 13.11 12.69
CA ASP A 60 -12.76 13.50 14.10
C ASP A 60 -12.59 12.28 15.02
N PRO A 61 -11.33 11.88 15.36
CA PRO A 61 -11.07 10.72 16.19
C PRO A 61 -11.49 10.94 17.65
N THR A 62 -12.11 9.95 18.28
CA THR A 62 -12.38 9.97 19.73
C THR A 62 -11.20 9.43 20.54
N ASN A 63 -10.37 8.58 19.93
CA ASN A 63 -9.20 8.02 20.58
C ASN A 63 -8.08 9.07 20.76
N PRO A 64 -7.49 9.20 21.96
CA PRO A 64 -6.45 10.18 22.25
C PRO A 64 -5.15 9.96 21.46
N ALA A 65 -4.74 8.71 21.20
CA ALA A 65 -3.59 8.42 20.38
C ALA A 65 -3.84 8.76 18.91
N CYS A 66 -5.02 8.42 18.38
CA CYS A 66 -5.42 8.79 17.02
C CYS A 66 -5.52 10.31 16.84
N ARG A 67 -6.06 11.04 17.83
CA ARG A 67 -6.08 12.50 17.83
C ARG A 67 -4.67 13.09 17.80
N ALA A 68 -3.76 12.56 18.63
CA ALA A 68 -2.37 13.01 18.65
C ALA A 68 -1.67 12.72 17.32
N ALA A 69 -1.88 11.55 16.72
CA ALA A 69 -1.32 11.18 15.44
C ALA A 69 -1.86 12.05 14.30
N LEU A 70 -3.15 12.38 14.31
CA LEU A 70 -3.78 13.31 13.37
C LEU A 70 -3.16 14.72 13.49
N ASN A 71 -2.93 15.20 14.71
CA ASN A 71 -2.30 16.50 14.93
C ASN A 71 -0.84 16.55 14.44
N GLU A 72 -0.09 15.45 14.62
CA GLU A 72 1.31 15.33 14.20
C GLU A 72 1.46 15.12 12.68
N SER A 73 0.60 14.27 12.11
CA SER A 73 0.77 13.75 10.75
C SER A 73 -0.15 14.39 9.72
N GLY A 74 -1.16 15.14 10.17
CA GLY A 74 -2.20 15.71 9.32
C GLY A 74 -3.23 14.67 8.85
N SER A 75 -4.32 15.17 8.27
CA SER A 75 -5.45 14.36 7.79
C SER A 75 -5.11 13.48 6.59
N THR A 76 -4.15 13.88 5.76
CA THR A 76 -3.70 13.14 4.57
C THR A 76 -3.29 11.71 4.90
N ALA A 77 -2.65 11.49 6.07
CA ALA A 77 -2.25 10.16 6.52
C ALA A 77 -3.45 9.23 6.70
N LEU A 78 -4.58 9.73 7.19
CA LEU A 78 -5.79 8.94 7.40
C LEU A 78 -6.61 8.77 6.12
N TYR A 79 -6.61 9.73 5.19
CA TYR A 79 -7.20 9.51 3.87
C TYR A 79 -6.42 8.47 3.06
N ASN A 80 -5.12 8.33 3.32
CA ASN A 80 -4.23 7.36 2.69
C ASN A 80 -3.73 6.32 3.69
N TRP A 81 -4.62 5.84 4.58
CA TRP A 81 -4.27 4.95 5.69
C TRP A 81 -3.54 3.66 5.25
N PHE A 82 -3.68 3.28 3.99
CA PHE A 82 -3.09 2.13 3.32
C PHE A 82 -1.69 2.39 2.72
N ALA A 83 -1.16 3.61 2.77
CA ALA A 83 0.03 4.05 2.02
C ALA A 83 1.31 4.14 2.85
N VAL A 84 1.41 3.36 3.93
CA VAL A 84 2.60 3.34 4.78
C VAL A 84 3.68 2.51 4.10
N LEU A 85 4.45 3.15 3.23
CA LEU A 85 5.35 2.49 2.28
C LEU A 85 6.75 3.09 2.26
N ASP A 86 7.70 2.29 1.80
CA ASP A 86 9.01 2.73 1.35
C ASP A 86 9.30 2.08 0.00
N SER A 87 9.36 2.89 -1.05
CA SER A 87 9.57 2.45 -2.43
C SER A 87 10.93 1.77 -2.66
N ASN A 88 11.88 1.95 -1.74
CA ASN A 88 13.24 1.45 -1.87
C ASN A 88 13.60 0.40 -0.81
N ALA A 89 12.66 -0.06 0.02
CA ALA A 89 13.00 -0.97 1.12
C ALA A 89 13.65 -2.29 0.65
N GLY A 90 13.14 -2.91 -0.41
CA GLY A 90 13.76 -4.07 -1.06
C GLY A 90 13.82 -5.31 -0.18
N GLY A 91 12.88 -5.44 0.75
CA GLY A 91 12.90 -6.48 1.77
C GLY A 91 13.91 -6.22 2.89
N ARG A 92 14.59 -5.07 2.93
CA ARG A 92 15.44 -4.69 4.06
C ARG A 92 14.58 -4.29 5.25
N GLY A 93 15.11 -4.55 6.44
CA GLY A 93 14.47 -4.23 7.71
C GLY A 93 15.48 -3.62 8.66
N ALA A 94 15.94 -4.40 9.64
CA ALA A 94 16.98 -4.01 10.58
C ALA A 94 18.23 -3.44 9.88
N GLY A 95 18.78 -2.36 10.43
CA GLY A 95 19.92 -1.63 9.84
C GLY A 95 19.57 -0.70 8.67
N TYR A 96 18.35 -0.75 8.14
CA TYR A 96 17.87 0.13 7.07
C TYR A 96 16.68 0.99 7.50
N VAL A 97 15.62 0.38 8.04
CA VAL A 97 14.54 1.11 8.72
C VAL A 97 14.99 1.37 10.16
N PRO A 98 15.14 2.63 10.60
CA PRO A 98 15.59 2.94 11.95
C PRO A 98 14.63 2.42 13.02
N ASP A 99 15.17 2.03 14.17
CA ASP A 99 14.35 1.73 15.35
C ASP A 99 13.51 2.95 15.74
N GLY A 100 12.31 2.69 16.25
CA GLY A 100 11.31 3.71 16.55
C GLY A 100 10.61 4.28 15.31
N LYS A 101 10.94 3.83 14.09
CA LYS A 101 10.34 4.31 12.84
C LYS A 101 9.66 3.22 12.00
N LEU A 102 9.43 2.05 12.59
CA LEU A 102 8.85 0.91 11.86
C LEU A 102 7.41 1.20 11.37
N CYS A 103 6.60 1.89 12.18
CA CYS A 103 5.18 2.14 11.89
C CYS A 103 4.92 3.28 10.88
N SER A 104 5.99 3.87 10.34
CA SER A 104 5.99 4.96 9.36
C SER A 104 6.84 4.64 8.14
N ALA A 105 7.26 3.38 7.98
CA ALA A 105 8.21 2.95 6.94
C ALA A 105 9.54 3.74 6.96
N GLY A 106 10.05 4.07 8.14
CA GLY A 106 11.28 4.86 8.27
C GLY A 106 11.11 6.34 7.95
N ASP A 107 9.88 6.86 7.99
CA ASP A 107 9.47 8.18 7.50
C ASP A 107 9.82 8.42 6.01
N ARG A 108 9.81 7.36 5.19
CA ARG A 108 10.14 7.41 3.76
C ARG A 108 8.95 7.37 2.82
N SER A 109 7.74 7.28 3.37
CA SER A 109 6.50 7.32 2.59
C SER A 109 6.31 8.72 1.96
N PRO A 110 5.61 8.83 0.82
CA PRO A 110 5.18 10.12 0.26
C PRO A 110 4.24 10.91 1.19
N TYR A 111 3.68 10.28 2.24
CA TYR A 111 2.87 10.95 3.24
C TYR A 111 3.54 10.92 4.61
N ASN A 112 3.24 11.93 5.44
CA ASN A 112 3.71 11.97 6.81
C ASN A 112 2.95 10.92 7.64
N PHE A 113 3.65 9.91 8.15
CA PHE A 113 3.13 8.94 9.12
C PHE A 113 3.87 8.99 10.47
N THR A 114 4.62 10.07 10.73
CA THR A 114 5.51 10.18 11.90
C THR A 114 4.77 9.94 13.22
N GLY A 115 3.55 10.47 13.36
CA GLY A 115 2.73 10.34 14.56
C GLY A 115 2.30 8.91 14.90
N TYR A 116 2.31 8.00 13.91
CA TYR A 116 1.99 6.59 14.12
C TYR A 116 3.12 5.79 14.75
N ASN A 117 4.31 6.37 14.90
CA ASN A 117 5.41 5.79 15.66
C ASN A 117 5.29 6.02 17.18
N ALA A 118 4.39 6.89 17.65
CA ALA A 118 4.35 7.32 19.04
C ALA A 118 4.22 6.12 20.01
N ALA A 119 5.12 6.06 20.98
CA ALA A 119 5.14 5.04 22.02
C ALA A 119 4.07 5.35 23.09
N ARG A 120 2.86 4.85 22.88
CA ARG A 120 1.70 5.10 23.75
C ARG A 120 0.94 3.82 24.05
N ALA A 121 0.37 3.77 25.26
CA ALA A 121 -0.43 2.64 25.72
C ALA A 121 -1.94 2.79 25.44
N ASP A 122 -2.38 3.84 24.74
CA ASP A 122 -3.79 4.17 24.49
C ASP A 122 -4.19 4.12 23.01
N TRP A 123 -3.35 3.53 22.15
CA TRP A 123 -3.74 3.16 20.79
C TRP A 123 -4.96 2.23 20.79
N PRO A 124 -5.85 2.34 19.78
CA PRO A 124 -6.87 1.33 19.55
C PRO A 124 -6.22 -0.04 19.36
N ARG A 125 -6.85 -1.10 19.87
CA ARG A 125 -6.24 -2.43 19.89
C ARG A 125 -7.23 -3.54 19.62
N THR A 126 -6.71 -4.66 19.12
CA THR A 126 -7.48 -5.90 18.98
C THR A 126 -7.20 -6.85 20.16
N HIS A 127 -8.24 -7.39 20.77
CA HIS A 127 -8.19 -8.33 21.89
C HIS A 127 -8.09 -9.76 21.37
N LEU A 128 -7.09 -10.50 21.83
CA LEU A 128 -6.73 -11.81 21.29
C LEU A 128 -6.50 -12.83 22.41
N THR A 129 -6.60 -14.10 22.06
CA THR A 129 -6.32 -15.23 22.95
C THR A 129 -5.00 -15.88 22.53
N SER A 130 -4.07 -16.00 23.47
CA SER A 130 -2.78 -16.67 23.23
C SER A 130 -3.00 -18.15 22.83
N GLY A 131 -2.20 -18.65 21.89
CA GLY A 131 -2.29 -20.03 21.40
C GLY A 131 -3.47 -20.32 20.47
N LYS A 132 -4.28 -19.32 20.10
CA LYS A 132 -5.39 -19.48 19.14
C LYS A 132 -4.98 -19.13 17.72
N THR A 133 -5.67 -19.72 16.76
CA THR A 133 -5.62 -19.31 15.36
C THR A 133 -6.54 -18.11 15.15
N ILE A 134 -6.07 -17.11 14.42
CA ILE A 134 -6.87 -15.98 13.96
C ILE A 134 -6.83 -15.89 12.44
N GLN A 135 -7.84 -15.24 11.85
CA GLN A 135 -7.77 -14.88 10.43
C GLN A 135 -7.19 -13.47 10.31
N VAL A 136 -6.02 -13.37 9.68
CA VAL A 136 -5.44 -12.07 9.31
C VAL A 136 -6.12 -11.57 8.05
N LYS A 137 -6.41 -10.27 8.02
CA LYS A 137 -6.88 -9.55 6.84
C LYS A 137 -5.95 -8.38 6.56
N HIS A 138 -5.42 -8.30 5.36
CA HIS A 138 -4.53 -7.22 4.93
C HIS A 138 -5.11 -6.56 3.70
N SER A 139 -5.30 -5.24 3.74
CA SER A 139 -5.96 -4.51 2.65
C SER A 139 -5.27 -4.77 1.31
N ASN A 140 -6.07 -4.98 0.27
CA ASN A 140 -5.60 -5.07 -1.11
C ASN A 140 -5.97 -3.80 -1.90
N TRP A 141 -5.98 -2.63 -1.24
CA TRP A 141 -6.34 -1.35 -1.87
C TRP A 141 -5.64 -1.15 -3.22
N ALA A 142 -4.38 -1.55 -3.32
CA ALA A 142 -3.79 -1.96 -4.59
C ALA A 142 -3.11 -3.32 -4.41
N ALA A 143 -3.54 -4.31 -5.19
CA ALA A 143 -3.08 -5.69 -5.08
C ALA A 143 -1.75 -5.90 -5.82
N HIS A 144 -0.78 -6.52 -5.15
CA HIS A 144 0.52 -6.91 -5.70
C HIS A 144 0.93 -8.34 -5.30
N PRO A 145 1.82 -8.99 -6.05
CA PRO A 145 2.44 -10.22 -5.60
C PRO A 145 3.53 -9.93 -4.56
N GLY A 146 3.76 -10.85 -3.64
CA GLY A 146 4.84 -10.72 -2.66
C GLY A 146 4.65 -11.58 -1.42
N SER A 147 5.50 -11.32 -0.44
CA SER A 147 5.52 -12.03 0.83
C SER A 147 5.20 -11.07 1.98
N PHE A 148 4.29 -11.49 2.85
CA PHE A 148 3.92 -10.81 4.09
C PHE A 148 4.74 -11.44 5.22
N ARG A 149 5.76 -10.72 5.70
CA ARG A 149 6.56 -11.13 6.86
C ARG A 149 5.87 -10.65 8.12
N VAL A 150 5.37 -11.58 8.92
CA VAL A 150 4.58 -11.31 10.12
C VAL A 150 5.48 -11.45 11.33
N TYR A 151 5.65 -10.35 12.05
CA TYR A 151 6.41 -10.26 13.27
C TYR A 151 5.49 -9.99 14.45
N LEU A 152 5.91 -10.42 15.63
CA LEU A 152 5.26 -10.13 16.90
C LEU A 152 6.30 -9.61 17.88
N SER A 153 5.95 -8.59 18.66
CA SER A 153 6.81 -8.12 19.74
C SER A 153 7.08 -9.24 20.74
N LYS A 154 8.31 -9.36 21.23
CA LYS A 154 8.75 -10.34 22.23
C LYS A 154 8.02 -10.15 23.57
N PRO A 155 7.94 -11.20 24.41
CA PRO A 155 7.46 -11.04 25.78
C PRO A 155 8.22 -9.93 26.53
N GLY A 156 7.50 -9.13 27.32
CA GLY A 156 8.07 -8.00 28.05
C GLY A 156 8.10 -6.67 27.29
N TYR A 157 7.70 -6.64 26.01
CA TYR A 157 7.49 -5.38 25.28
C TYR A 157 6.52 -4.46 26.03
N SER A 158 6.86 -3.16 26.09
CA SER A 158 5.99 -2.12 26.61
C SER A 158 5.56 -1.17 25.48
N PRO A 159 4.25 -0.87 25.34
CA PRO A 159 3.79 0.08 24.33
C PRO A 159 4.24 1.53 24.59
N THR A 160 4.80 1.83 25.77
CA THR A 160 5.40 3.13 26.11
C THR A 160 6.87 3.24 25.74
N SER A 161 7.47 2.20 25.15
CA SER A 161 8.82 2.23 24.57
C SER A 161 8.75 2.31 23.04
N PRO A 162 9.63 3.08 22.37
CA PRO A 162 9.70 3.06 20.90
C PRO A 162 9.97 1.64 20.38
N LEU A 163 9.19 1.19 19.41
CA LEU A 163 9.32 -0.15 18.82
C LEU A 163 10.57 -0.21 17.92
N GLY A 164 11.49 -1.12 18.22
CA GLY A 164 12.65 -1.44 17.39
C GLY A 164 12.62 -2.86 16.82
N TRP A 165 13.55 -3.15 15.90
CA TRP A 165 13.72 -4.49 15.34
C TRP A 165 14.16 -5.52 16.39
N GLY A 166 14.91 -5.08 17.40
CA GLY A 166 15.31 -5.92 18.54
C GLY A 166 14.13 -6.43 19.37
N ASP A 167 13.00 -5.72 19.35
CA ASP A 167 11.78 -6.09 20.07
C ASP A 167 10.94 -7.12 19.33
N LEU A 168 11.21 -7.38 18.05
CA LEU A 168 10.37 -8.20 17.18
C LEU A 168 10.95 -9.61 16.99
N GLU A 169 10.04 -10.57 16.83
CA GLU A 169 10.31 -11.94 16.41
C GLU A 169 9.49 -12.25 15.16
N LEU A 170 10.12 -12.77 14.11
CA LEU A 170 9.42 -13.24 12.91
C LEU A 170 8.69 -14.55 13.25
N ILE A 171 7.36 -14.58 13.12
CA ILE A 171 6.55 -15.75 13.47
C ILE A 171 5.96 -16.45 12.26
N GLU A 172 5.80 -15.75 11.13
CA GLU A 172 5.29 -16.34 9.90
C GLU A 172 5.74 -15.54 8.66
N THR A 173 5.86 -16.20 7.52
CA THR A 173 5.94 -15.53 6.22
C THR A 173 4.94 -16.18 5.27
N VAL A 174 4.02 -15.37 4.74
CA VAL A 174 2.97 -15.84 3.83
C VAL A 174 3.21 -15.25 2.45
N THR A 175 3.24 -16.09 1.42
CA THR A 175 3.51 -15.64 0.04
C THR A 175 2.25 -15.77 -0.80
N ASN A 176 1.87 -14.69 -1.47
CA ASN A 176 0.69 -14.60 -2.34
C ASN A 176 -0.59 -15.24 -1.73
N PRO A 177 -1.03 -14.81 -0.53
CA PRO A 177 -2.26 -15.31 0.06
C PRO A 177 -3.47 -15.04 -0.84
N ALA A 178 -4.53 -15.82 -0.64
CA ALA A 178 -5.80 -15.62 -1.32
C ALA A 178 -6.38 -14.24 -0.99
N GLN A 179 -7.19 -13.71 -1.92
CA GLN A 179 -7.84 -12.41 -1.80
C GLN A 179 -9.35 -12.57 -1.93
N THR A 180 -10.09 -11.66 -1.30
CA THR A 180 -11.52 -11.49 -1.49
C THR A 180 -11.89 -10.01 -1.50
N GLY A 181 -12.96 -9.68 -2.22
CA GLY A 181 -13.32 -8.29 -2.53
C GLY A 181 -12.41 -7.67 -3.59
N SER A 182 -12.94 -6.67 -4.29
CA SER A 182 -12.21 -5.97 -5.34
C SER A 182 -11.09 -5.11 -4.75
N ALA A 183 -9.92 -5.11 -5.40
CA ALA A 183 -8.88 -4.14 -5.12
C ALA A 183 -9.43 -2.70 -5.26
N GLY A 184 -8.95 -1.80 -4.40
CA GLY A 184 -9.42 -0.41 -4.32
C GLY A 184 -10.75 -0.21 -3.60
N SER A 185 -11.35 -1.28 -3.06
CA SER A 185 -12.54 -1.18 -2.20
C SER A 185 -12.14 -1.15 -0.72
N GLU A 186 -12.97 -0.50 0.11
CA GLU A 186 -12.73 -0.44 1.57
C GLU A 186 -12.73 -1.83 2.24
N GLY A 187 -13.37 -2.83 1.63
CA GLY A 187 -13.49 -4.19 2.15
C GLY A 187 -12.60 -5.21 1.47
N GLY A 188 -11.88 -4.86 0.41
CA GLY A 188 -11.00 -5.77 -0.30
C GLY A 188 -9.76 -6.11 0.53
N HIS A 189 -9.42 -7.40 0.60
CA HIS A 189 -8.28 -7.85 1.39
C HIS A 189 -7.71 -9.20 0.95
N TYR A 190 -6.42 -9.37 1.23
CA TYR A 190 -5.77 -10.66 1.40
C TYR A 190 -6.20 -11.29 2.73
N PHE A 191 -6.27 -12.61 2.79
CA PHE A 191 -6.54 -13.32 4.04
C PHE A 191 -5.75 -14.62 4.18
N TRP A 192 -5.40 -14.95 5.42
CA TRP A 192 -4.79 -16.23 5.81
C TRP A 192 -5.03 -16.50 7.30
N ASN A 193 -4.78 -17.74 7.72
CA ASN A 193 -4.82 -18.12 9.13
C ASN A 193 -3.44 -17.93 9.75
N LEU A 194 -3.36 -17.26 10.89
CA LEU A 194 -2.16 -17.09 11.69
C LEU A 194 -2.33 -17.82 13.02
N ASN A 195 -1.39 -18.72 13.35
CA ASN A 195 -1.35 -19.38 14.65
C ASN A 195 -0.59 -18.49 15.65
N LEU A 196 -1.29 -17.94 16.64
CA LEU A 196 -0.66 -17.10 17.64
C LEU A 196 0.18 -17.95 18.62
N PRO A 197 1.39 -17.49 19.02
CA PRO A 197 2.16 -18.18 20.05
C PRO A 197 1.36 -18.35 21.36
N SER A 198 1.54 -19.51 21.99
CA SER A 198 1.04 -19.76 23.34
C SER A 198 1.90 -19.07 24.41
N GLY A 199 1.42 -18.99 25.66
CA GLY A 199 2.17 -18.40 26.77
C GLY A 199 2.34 -16.88 26.70
N ARG A 200 1.51 -16.18 25.92
CA ARG A 200 1.50 -14.72 25.77
C ARG A 200 0.43 -14.10 26.67
N SER A 201 0.72 -12.94 27.23
CA SER A 201 -0.23 -12.12 27.99
C SER A 201 0.08 -10.64 27.80
N GLY A 202 -0.92 -9.79 28.01
CA GLY A 202 -0.77 -8.34 28.01
C GLY A 202 -0.54 -7.73 26.61
N ASN A 203 -0.05 -6.49 26.60
CA ASN A 203 0.10 -5.69 25.38
C ASN A 203 1.19 -6.24 24.47
N ALA A 204 0.94 -6.18 23.16
CA ALA A 204 1.92 -6.51 22.13
C ALA A 204 1.65 -5.69 20.85
N VAL A 205 2.62 -5.70 19.94
CA VAL A 205 2.43 -5.19 18.57
C VAL A 205 2.69 -6.31 17.59
N MET A 206 1.75 -6.50 16.66
CA MET A 206 1.98 -7.29 15.45
C MET A 206 2.46 -6.33 14.36
N PHE A 207 3.62 -6.62 13.78
CA PHE A 207 4.20 -5.85 12.70
C PHE A 207 4.23 -6.69 11.43
N ILE A 208 3.68 -6.18 10.32
CA ILE A 208 3.74 -6.83 9.02
C ILE A 208 4.54 -5.97 8.06
N GLN A 209 5.58 -6.56 7.48
CA GLN A 209 6.26 -6.02 6.31
C GLN A 209 5.78 -6.79 5.08
N TRP A 210 5.05 -6.11 4.18
CA TRP A 210 4.72 -6.67 2.88
C TRP A 210 5.85 -6.36 1.90
N VAL A 211 6.60 -7.40 1.55
CA VAL A 211 7.71 -7.34 0.60
C VAL A 211 7.19 -7.74 -0.77
N ARG A 212 7.02 -6.76 -1.65
CA ARG A 212 6.63 -7.02 -3.04
C ARG A 212 7.70 -7.86 -3.73
N SER A 213 7.26 -8.80 -4.57
CA SER A 213 8.17 -9.59 -5.40
C SER A 213 8.43 -8.96 -6.76
N ASP A 214 7.67 -7.93 -7.12
CA ASP A 214 7.69 -7.22 -8.40
C ASP A 214 8.23 -5.78 -8.27
N SER A 215 8.68 -5.37 -7.08
CA SER A 215 9.21 -4.03 -6.80
C SER A 215 10.12 -4.03 -5.56
N GLN A 216 10.96 -3.01 -5.43
CA GLN A 216 11.64 -2.72 -4.17
C GLN A 216 10.70 -2.13 -3.11
N GLU A 217 9.51 -1.68 -3.52
CA GLU A 217 8.54 -1.08 -2.62
C GLU A 217 8.02 -2.08 -1.59
N ASN A 218 8.02 -1.69 -0.33
CA ASN A 218 7.43 -2.49 0.75
C ASN A 218 6.42 -1.65 1.53
N PHE A 219 5.46 -2.34 2.17
CA PHE A 219 4.49 -1.75 3.08
C PHE A 219 4.75 -2.17 4.50
N PHE A 220 4.45 -1.26 5.43
CA PHE A 220 4.78 -1.39 6.84
C PHE A 220 3.52 -1.18 7.67
N SER A 221 3.13 -2.18 8.45
CA SER A 221 1.88 -2.16 9.19
C SER A 221 2.13 -2.52 10.64
N CYS A 222 1.73 -1.64 11.57
CA CYS A 222 1.74 -1.91 13.01
C CYS A 222 0.31 -2.03 13.52
N SER A 223 0.00 -3.14 14.18
CA SER A 223 -1.29 -3.39 14.85
C SER A 223 -1.07 -3.59 16.34
N ASP A 224 -1.63 -2.72 17.17
CA ASP A 224 -1.62 -2.89 18.62
C ASP A 224 -2.63 -3.98 19.00
N ILE A 225 -2.18 -4.93 19.81
CA ILE A 225 -2.97 -6.08 20.26
C ILE A 225 -2.79 -6.28 21.76
N VAL A 226 -3.72 -7.03 22.37
CA VAL A 226 -3.62 -7.44 23.76
C VAL A 226 -4.00 -8.91 23.89
N PHE A 227 -3.17 -9.68 24.60
CA PHE A 227 -3.45 -11.08 24.95
C PHE A 227 -4.14 -11.14 26.31
N ASP A 228 -5.46 -11.09 26.30
CA ASP A 228 -6.32 -11.07 27.49
C ASP A 228 -7.51 -12.05 27.42
N GLY A 229 -7.55 -12.89 26.39
CA GLY A 229 -8.63 -13.86 26.18
C GLY A 229 -9.72 -13.39 25.22
N GLY A 230 -9.52 -12.27 24.53
CA GLY A 230 -10.42 -11.82 23.45
C GLY A 230 -10.37 -12.70 22.19
N ASN A 231 -11.33 -12.49 21.31
CA ASN A 231 -11.56 -13.25 20.08
C ASN A 231 -11.60 -12.35 18.82
N GLY A 232 -10.91 -11.20 18.88
CA GLY A 232 -10.82 -10.24 17.78
C GLY A 232 -11.62 -8.96 18.00
N GLU A 233 -12.15 -8.73 19.20
CA GLU A 233 -12.83 -7.49 19.56
C GLU A 233 -11.84 -6.32 19.47
N VAL A 234 -12.31 -5.17 18.98
CA VAL A 234 -11.51 -3.94 18.92
C VAL A 234 -11.99 -3.00 20.00
N THR A 235 -11.07 -2.38 20.74
CA THR A 235 -11.39 -1.28 21.67
C THR A 235 -10.63 -0.02 21.30
N GLY A 236 -11.10 1.11 21.83
CA GLY A 236 -10.49 2.41 21.61
C GLY A 236 -10.84 3.03 20.26
N ILE A 237 -11.94 2.63 19.61
CA ILE A 237 -12.53 3.34 18.46
C ILE A 237 -14.00 3.69 18.73
N ARG A 238 -14.52 4.72 18.09
CA ARG A 238 -15.93 5.09 18.15
C ARG A 238 -16.82 3.92 17.71
N GLY A 239 -17.84 3.59 18.51
CA GLY A 239 -18.83 2.57 18.18
C GLY A 239 -18.42 1.13 18.50
N SER A 240 -17.20 0.88 18.99
CA SER A 240 -16.85 -0.43 19.56
C SER A 240 -17.47 -0.57 20.95
N GLY A 241 -18.62 -1.23 21.04
CA GLY A 241 -19.28 -1.54 22.31
C GLY A 241 -18.52 -2.62 23.09
N ALA A 242 -18.35 -2.36 24.39
CA ALA A 242 -17.85 -3.22 25.46
C ALA A 242 -16.34 -3.59 25.42
N THR A 243 -15.61 -3.01 26.38
CA THR A 243 -14.41 -3.62 26.95
C THR A 243 -14.76 -5.02 27.46
N PRO A 244 -14.11 -6.11 27.03
CA PRO A 244 -14.31 -7.40 27.67
C PRO A 244 -13.89 -7.31 29.14
N THR A 245 -14.77 -7.71 30.05
CA THR A 245 -14.41 -7.88 31.47
C THR A 245 -13.31 -8.94 31.53
N PRO A 246 -12.14 -8.68 32.15
CA PRO A 246 -11.08 -9.66 32.24
C PRO A 246 -11.63 -10.92 32.94
N THR A 247 -11.58 -12.05 32.25
CA THR A 247 -11.81 -13.34 32.89
C THR A 247 -10.58 -13.62 33.77
N PRO A 248 -10.75 -13.90 35.08
CA PRO A 248 -9.61 -14.12 35.97
C PRO A 248 -8.70 -15.22 35.42
N THR A 249 -7.41 -14.90 35.30
CA THR A 249 -6.37 -15.84 34.87
C THR A 249 -6.33 -17.02 35.85
N PRO A 250 -6.52 -18.28 35.42
CA PRO A 250 -6.28 -19.42 36.30
C PRO A 250 -4.79 -19.47 36.67
N THR A 251 -4.52 -19.50 37.96
CA THR A 251 -3.18 -19.73 38.53
C THR A 251 -2.58 -21.00 37.92
N PRO A 252 -1.33 -20.99 37.40
CA PRO A 252 -0.74 -22.17 36.80
C PRO A 252 -0.57 -23.28 37.85
N THR A 253 -1.24 -24.42 37.62
CA THR A 253 -0.98 -25.67 38.33
C THR A 253 0.40 -26.21 37.89
N PRO A 254 1.29 -26.62 38.81
CA PRO A 254 2.60 -27.15 38.44
C PRO A 254 2.46 -28.40 37.56
N THR A 255 3.14 -28.39 36.42
CA THR A 255 3.15 -29.49 35.45
C THR A 255 4.07 -30.63 35.93
N PRO A 256 3.65 -31.91 35.89
CA PRO A 256 4.49 -33.04 36.23
C PRO A 256 5.57 -33.33 35.16
N THR A 257 6.68 -33.88 35.65
CA THR A 257 7.94 -34.25 34.96
C THR A 257 7.74 -35.07 33.67
N PRO A 258 8.52 -34.83 32.59
CA PRO A 258 8.35 -35.52 31.30
C PRO A 258 8.85 -36.98 31.30
N THR A 259 8.09 -37.83 30.62
CA THR A 259 8.43 -39.22 30.23
C THR A 259 9.15 -39.22 28.86
N PRO A 260 10.15 -40.11 28.60
CA PRO A 260 11.01 -40.01 27.41
C PRO A 260 10.32 -40.30 26.06
N THR A 261 10.83 -39.59 25.05
CA THR A 261 10.40 -39.50 23.64
C THR A 261 10.88 -40.68 22.78
N PRO A 262 10.05 -41.25 21.87
CA PRO A 262 10.54 -42.13 20.81
C PRO A 262 11.00 -41.40 19.53
N THR A 263 11.97 -42.06 18.89
CA THR A 263 12.87 -41.80 17.75
C THR A 263 12.30 -41.11 16.48
N PRO A 264 13.09 -40.28 15.74
CA PRO A 264 12.66 -39.62 14.51
C PRO A 264 12.62 -40.51 13.25
N THR A 265 11.64 -40.25 12.39
CA THR A 265 11.43 -40.81 11.03
C THR A 265 12.04 -39.88 9.97
N PRO A 266 12.63 -40.38 8.86
CA PRO A 266 13.48 -39.58 7.96
C PRO A 266 12.76 -38.52 7.13
N THR A 267 13.51 -37.43 6.91
CA THR A 267 13.19 -36.21 6.16
C THR A 267 13.14 -36.44 4.64
N PRO A 268 12.13 -35.95 3.90
CA PRO A 268 12.14 -35.96 2.43
C PRO A 268 13.04 -34.86 1.83
N THR A 269 13.67 -35.23 0.71
CA THR A 269 14.60 -34.50 -0.16
C THR A 269 14.04 -33.16 -0.69
N PRO A 270 14.87 -32.09 -0.83
CA PRO A 270 14.42 -30.81 -1.36
C PRO A 270 14.12 -30.86 -2.87
N THR A 271 12.95 -30.34 -3.24
CA THR A 271 12.50 -30.04 -4.61
C THR A 271 13.20 -28.78 -5.16
N PRO A 272 13.57 -28.70 -6.46
CA PRO A 272 14.34 -27.60 -7.03
C PRO A 272 13.64 -26.23 -6.93
N THR A 273 14.44 -25.21 -6.64
CA THR A 273 14.06 -23.79 -6.57
C THR A 273 13.69 -23.25 -7.97
N PRO A 274 12.52 -22.60 -8.15
CA PRO A 274 12.20 -21.90 -9.38
C PRO A 274 13.13 -20.69 -9.58
N THR A 275 13.65 -20.56 -10.80
CA THR A 275 14.41 -19.40 -11.28
C THR A 275 13.55 -18.14 -11.28
N THR A 276 14.06 -17.10 -10.62
CA THR A 276 13.49 -15.75 -10.55
C THR A 276 13.29 -15.15 -11.97
N PRO A 277 12.14 -14.51 -12.26
CA PRO A 277 11.99 -13.68 -13.45
C PRO A 277 13.00 -12.54 -13.45
N THR A 278 13.54 -12.20 -14.62
CA THR A 278 14.45 -11.07 -14.83
C THR A 278 13.90 -9.75 -14.28
N ASP A 279 14.63 -9.24 -13.28
CA ASP A 279 14.74 -7.89 -12.71
C ASP A 279 14.24 -6.71 -13.59
N PRO A 280 13.45 -5.75 -13.06
CA PRO A 280 13.19 -4.51 -13.78
C PRO A 280 14.47 -3.67 -13.86
N GLN A 281 15.05 -3.69 -15.06
CA GLN A 281 16.22 -2.95 -15.51
C GLN A 281 16.36 -1.54 -14.91
N ASP A 282 17.54 -1.27 -14.33
CA ASP A 282 18.17 0.06 -14.25
C ASP A 282 17.36 1.17 -13.55
N GLY A 283 16.58 0.85 -12.51
CA GLY A 283 15.89 1.88 -11.70
C GLY A 283 14.78 2.62 -12.43
N CYS A 284 14.23 2.09 -13.53
CA CYS A 284 13.05 2.65 -14.18
C CYS A 284 11.77 2.19 -13.47
N MET A 285 10.91 3.13 -13.10
CA MET A 285 9.58 2.81 -12.53
C MET A 285 8.49 3.52 -13.30
N VAL A 286 7.30 2.90 -13.35
CA VAL A 286 6.14 3.45 -14.06
C VAL A 286 4.89 3.41 -13.21
N ILE A 287 4.07 4.44 -13.36
CA ILE A 287 2.84 4.66 -12.61
C ILE A 287 1.72 4.93 -13.61
N TYR A 288 0.61 4.17 -13.56
CA TYR A 288 -0.53 4.31 -14.46
C TYR A 288 -1.76 4.80 -13.71
N ASN A 289 -2.37 5.91 -14.17
CA ASN A 289 -3.56 6.49 -13.58
C ASN A 289 -4.67 6.67 -14.61
N VAL A 290 -5.91 6.45 -14.21
CA VAL A 290 -7.09 6.89 -14.97
C VAL A 290 -7.46 8.27 -14.47
N THR A 291 -7.25 9.30 -15.29
CA THR A 291 -7.46 10.71 -14.90
C THR A 291 -8.89 11.17 -15.15
N ASN A 292 -9.59 10.54 -16.10
CA ASN A 292 -10.99 10.82 -16.39
C ASN A 292 -11.66 9.60 -17.06
N SER A 293 -12.97 9.41 -16.91
CA SER A 293 -13.71 8.33 -17.57
C SER A 293 -15.12 8.74 -17.95
N TRP A 294 -15.62 8.21 -19.06
CA TRP A 294 -16.98 8.44 -19.57
C TRP A 294 -17.56 7.14 -20.16
N ASN A 295 -18.84 7.16 -20.54
CA ASN A 295 -19.46 6.00 -21.16
C ASN A 295 -18.74 5.65 -22.47
N GLY A 296 -18.12 4.48 -22.54
CA GLY A 296 -17.39 3.99 -23.71
C GLY A 296 -15.90 4.38 -23.80
N GLY A 297 -15.34 5.10 -22.83
CA GLY A 297 -13.92 5.49 -22.88
C GLY A 297 -13.35 6.13 -21.62
N PHE A 298 -12.04 6.33 -21.62
CA PHE A 298 -11.32 6.98 -20.53
C PHE A 298 -10.05 7.68 -21.00
N GLN A 299 -9.55 8.55 -20.14
CA GLN A 299 -8.25 9.20 -20.26
C GLN A 299 -7.31 8.60 -19.21
N GLY A 300 -6.10 8.24 -19.62
CA GLY A 300 -5.06 7.77 -18.72
C GLY A 300 -3.80 8.62 -18.79
N SER A 301 -3.01 8.53 -17.72
CA SER A 301 -1.71 9.19 -17.56
C SER A 301 -0.71 8.15 -17.04
N VAL A 302 0.49 8.14 -17.61
CA VAL A 302 1.59 7.29 -17.19
C VAL A 302 2.80 8.14 -16.84
N GLU A 303 3.25 8.05 -15.59
CA GLU A 303 4.48 8.66 -15.11
C GLU A 303 5.62 7.64 -15.18
N VAL A 304 6.76 8.06 -15.71
CA VAL A 304 7.99 7.28 -15.86
C VAL A 304 9.06 7.94 -14.99
N MET A 305 9.57 7.21 -14.00
CA MET A 305 10.53 7.68 -13.01
C MET A 305 11.89 7.01 -13.19
N ASN A 306 12.94 7.72 -12.80
CA ASN A 306 14.29 7.20 -12.75
C ASN A 306 14.82 7.23 -11.31
N HIS A 307 14.82 6.08 -10.65
CA HIS A 307 15.45 5.85 -9.35
C HIS A 307 16.87 5.26 -9.46
N ALA A 308 17.46 5.27 -10.66
CA ALA A 308 18.88 4.99 -10.79
C ALA A 308 19.71 6.20 -10.35
N LYS A 309 20.95 5.92 -9.93
CA LYS A 309 21.93 6.95 -9.54
C LYS A 309 22.44 7.80 -10.70
N THR A 310 22.09 7.45 -11.93
CA THR A 310 22.51 8.12 -13.17
C THR A 310 21.31 8.52 -14.00
N THR A 311 21.44 9.59 -14.78
CA THR A 311 20.41 10.01 -15.75
C THR A 311 20.07 8.88 -16.71
N ARG A 312 18.78 8.60 -16.86
CA ARG A 312 18.25 7.66 -17.85
C ARG A 312 18.13 8.34 -19.21
N ALA A 313 18.84 7.84 -20.21
CA ALA A 313 18.93 8.41 -21.56
C ALA A 313 17.97 7.74 -22.57
N GLY A 314 16.67 7.79 -22.27
CA GLY A 314 15.60 7.17 -23.04
C GLY A 314 14.73 6.25 -22.20
N TRP A 315 13.47 6.15 -22.58
CA TRP A 315 12.49 5.30 -21.90
C TRP A 315 11.45 4.79 -22.89
N ALA A 316 11.01 3.56 -22.68
CA ALA A 316 9.77 3.04 -23.23
C ALA A 316 9.02 2.28 -22.15
N VAL A 317 7.69 2.30 -22.26
CA VAL A 317 6.77 1.65 -21.33
C VAL A 317 5.86 0.73 -22.13
N LYS A 318 5.78 -0.54 -21.71
CA LYS A 318 4.92 -1.55 -22.33
C LYS A 318 3.88 -2.05 -21.33
N TRP A 319 2.64 -2.21 -21.78
CA TRP A 319 1.58 -2.89 -21.03
C TRP A 319 0.55 -3.52 -21.96
N MET A 320 -0.26 -4.43 -21.40
CA MET A 320 -1.45 -4.94 -22.07
C MET A 320 -2.67 -4.13 -21.61
N PRO A 321 -3.47 -3.51 -22.50
CA PRO A 321 -4.73 -2.89 -22.09
C PRO A 321 -5.68 -3.90 -21.43
N GLY A 322 -6.52 -3.43 -20.50
CA GLY A 322 -7.55 -4.27 -19.87
C GLY A 322 -8.51 -4.85 -20.90
N ALA A 323 -9.15 -5.98 -20.57
CA ALA A 323 -10.16 -6.59 -21.42
C ALA A 323 -11.25 -5.57 -21.79
N GLY A 324 -11.50 -5.38 -23.08
CA GLY A 324 -12.46 -4.39 -23.59
C GLY A 324 -11.93 -2.95 -23.69
N ALA A 325 -10.65 -2.71 -23.35
CA ALA A 325 -9.99 -1.43 -23.54
C ALA A 325 -9.10 -1.42 -24.80
N LYS A 326 -9.05 -0.28 -25.49
CA LYS A 326 -8.13 -0.05 -26.62
C LYS A 326 -7.63 1.38 -26.58
N VAL A 327 -6.30 1.56 -26.57
CA VAL A 327 -5.69 2.89 -26.60
C VAL A 327 -5.86 3.50 -28.00
N SER A 328 -6.40 4.71 -28.04
CA SER A 328 -6.84 5.41 -29.26
C SER A 328 -5.87 6.53 -29.66
N SER A 329 -5.32 7.25 -28.69
CA SER A 329 -4.37 8.34 -28.94
C SER A 329 -3.42 8.53 -27.76
N VAL A 330 -2.20 9.00 -28.02
CA VAL A 330 -1.15 9.26 -27.02
C VAL A 330 -0.56 10.65 -27.26
N TRP A 331 -0.21 11.36 -26.20
CA TRP A 331 0.61 12.58 -26.23
C TRP A 331 1.80 12.46 -25.27
N ASN A 332 2.83 13.28 -25.50
CA ASN A 332 4.13 13.22 -24.79
C ASN A 332 4.85 11.87 -24.89
N GLY A 333 4.50 11.06 -25.89
CA GLY A 333 5.14 9.80 -26.21
C GLY A 333 4.73 9.31 -27.60
N ALA A 334 5.51 8.38 -28.16
CA ALA A 334 5.22 7.73 -29.43
C ALA A 334 4.73 6.30 -29.19
N MET A 335 3.51 5.99 -29.61
CA MET A 335 2.86 4.69 -29.38
C MET A 335 3.05 3.72 -30.53
N THR A 336 3.23 2.45 -30.20
CA THR A 336 3.05 1.30 -31.09
C THR A 336 2.13 0.26 -30.43
N THR A 337 1.48 -0.58 -31.23
CA THR A 337 0.63 -1.67 -30.75
C THR A 337 1.13 -2.97 -31.37
N GLY A 338 1.47 -3.95 -30.53
CA GLY A 338 1.88 -5.28 -30.95
C GLY A 338 0.72 -6.09 -31.50
N SER A 339 1.02 -7.17 -32.22
CA SER A 339 0.02 -8.12 -32.72
C SER A 339 -0.75 -8.84 -31.61
N ASP A 340 -0.18 -8.90 -30.40
CA ASP A 340 -0.78 -9.40 -29.17
C ASP A 340 -1.72 -8.38 -28.49
N GLY A 341 -1.82 -7.16 -29.03
CA GLY A 341 -2.59 -6.05 -28.44
C GLY A 341 -1.81 -5.25 -27.40
N ALA A 342 -0.56 -5.60 -27.09
CA ALA A 342 0.24 -4.85 -26.13
C ALA A 342 0.57 -3.47 -26.68
N VAL A 343 0.46 -2.45 -25.85
CA VAL A 343 0.80 -1.07 -26.18
C VAL A 343 2.21 -0.78 -25.66
N THR A 344 3.05 -0.20 -26.52
CA THR A 344 4.36 0.33 -26.12
C THR A 344 4.43 1.81 -26.45
N VAL A 345 4.75 2.65 -25.47
CA VAL A 345 4.95 4.09 -25.64
C VAL A 345 6.39 4.44 -25.29
N LYS A 346 7.09 5.11 -26.20
CA LYS A 346 8.46 5.58 -25.99
C LYS A 346 8.58 7.10 -25.93
N ASN A 347 9.69 7.56 -25.39
CA ASN A 347 10.01 8.97 -25.26
C ASN A 347 10.01 9.72 -26.60
N LEU A 348 9.74 11.02 -26.52
CA LEU A 348 10.07 12.01 -27.56
C LEU A 348 11.41 12.66 -27.20
N ASP A 349 11.98 13.46 -28.11
CA ASP A 349 13.32 14.03 -27.88
C ASP A 349 13.37 14.95 -26.64
N TYR A 350 12.34 15.76 -26.43
CA TYR A 350 12.33 16.75 -25.34
C TYR A 350 12.19 16.13 -23.94
N ASN A 351 11.63 14.92 -23.83
CA ASN A 351 11.43 14.22 -22.56
C ASN A 351 12.24 12.92 -22.46
N ARG A 352 13.26 12.77 -23.31
CA ARG A 352 14.11 11.58 -23.37
C ARG A 352 14.89 11.32 -22.08
N ASN A 353 15.39 12.38 -21.46
CA ASN A 353 16.30 12.29 -20.33
C ASN A 353 15.54 12.47 -19.01
N ILE A 354 15.71 11.52 -18.10
CA ILE A 354 15.16 11.59 -16.75
C ILE A 354 16.34 11.60 -15.77
N THR A 355 16.55 12.69 -15.05
CA THR A 355 17.61 12.78 -14.02
C THR A 355 17.39 11.76 -12.89
N PRO A 356 18.40 11.44 -12.07
CA PRO A 356 18.20 10.67 -10.85
C PRO A 356 17.08 11.27 -10.00
N GLU A 357 16.20 10.42 -9.49
CA GLU A 357 14.94 10.74 -8.77
C GLU A 357 13.96 11.64 -9.54
N GLY A 358 14.20 11.87 -10.84
CA GLY A 358 13.32 12.64 -11.71
C GLY A 358 12.23 11.78 -12.33
N SER A 359 11.25 12.44 -12.95
CA SER A 359 10.18 11.78 -13.70
C SER A 359 9.73 12.57 -14.93
N VAL A 360 9.04 11.88 -15.84
CA VAL A 360 8.33 12.45 -16.99
C VAL A 360 6.97 11.76 -17.16
N THR A 361 6.03 12.42 -17.80
CA THR A 361 4.66 11.89 -17.93
C THR A 361 4.20 11.90 -19.38
N PHE A 362 3.58 10.80 -19.82
CA PHE A 362 2.80 10.74 -21.05
C PHE A 362 1.34 10.42 -20.74
N GLY A 363 0.44 10.80 -21.65
CA GLY A 363 -0.99 10.52 -21.46
C GLY A 363 -1.61 9.94 -22.70
N PHE A 364 -2.79 9.36 -22.55
CA PHE A 364 -3.51 8.71 -23.63
C PHE A 364 -5.03 8.75 -23.44
N THR A 365 -5.77 8.54 -24.52
CA THR A 365 -7.20 8.19 -24.43
C THR A 365 -7.41 6.77 -24.93
N ALA A 366 -8.43 6.11 -24.40
CA ALA A 366 -8.79 4.76 -24.76
C ALA A 366 -10.31 4.57 -24.82
N THR A 367 -10.79 3.71 -25.71
CA THR A 367 -12.15 3.17 -25.61
C THR A 367 -12.19 2.10 -24.53
N SER A 368 -13.33 1.92 -23.85
CA SER A 368 -13.49 0.94 -22.78
C SER A 368 -14.93 0.44 -22.67
N THR A 369 -15.10 -0.84 -22.31
CA THR A 369 -16.39 -1.46 -21.96
C THR A 369 -16.55 -1.68 -20.44
N GLY A 370 -15.75 -1.01 -19.62
CA GLY A 370 -15.87 -1.05 -18.15
C GLY A 370 -14.60 -1.40 -17.38
N ASN A 371 -13.50 -1.77 -18.06
CA ASN A 371 -12.19 -1.96 -17.44
C ASN A 371 -11.19 -0.93 -17.99
N ASN A 372 -10.74 -0.01 -17.14
CA ASN A 372 -9.85 1.10 -17.51
C ASN A 372 -8.39 0.88 -17.09
N TYR A 373 -8.05 -0.30 -16.55
CA TYR A 373 -6.72 -0.62 -16.04
C TYR A 373 -6.01 -1.68 -16.90
N PRO A 374 -4.66 -1.74 -16.90
CA PRO A 374 -3.91 -2.76 -17.62
C PRO A 374 -4.30 -4.19 -17.22
N ALA A 375 -4.23 -5.12 -18.17
CA ALA A 375 -4.25 -6.55 -17.88
C ALA A 375 -2.84 -6.98 -17.45
N GLY A 376 -2.64 -7.19 -16.15
CA GLY A 376 -1.33 -7.51 -15.58
C GLY A 376 -0.50 -6.26 -15.30
N SER A 377 0.82 -6.36 -15.45
CA SER A 377 1.74 -5.26 -15.13
C SER A 377 1.94 -4.28 -16.28
N ILE A 378 2.29 -3.05 -15.92
CA ILE A 378 2.90 -2.05 -16.79
C ILE A 378 4.36 -1.92 -16.37
N GLY A 379 5.28 -1.82 -17.33
CA GLY A 379 6.71 -1.80 -17.01
C GLY A 379 7.54 -1.07 -18.04
N CYS A 380 8.72 -0.60 -17.61
CA CYS A 380 9.71 -0.10 -18.55
C CYS A 380 10.29 -1.23 -19.40
N VAL A 381 10.54 -0.92 -20.66
CA VAL A 381 11.26 -1.77 -21.61
C VAL A 381 12.38 -0.98 -22.25
N THR A 382 13.27 -1.67 -22.94
CA THR A 382 14.33 -1.03 -23.72
C THR A 382 13.69 -0.09 -24.78
N PRO A 383 14.11 1.19 -24.87
CA PRO A 383 13.48 2.23 -25.71
C PRO A 383 13.42 1.98 -27.22
#